data_AF-A0A6L5ZG09-F1
#
_entry.id   AF-A0A6L5ZG09-F1
#
_cell.length_a   1.000
_cell.length_b   1.000
_cell.length_c   1.000
_cell.angle_alpha   90.00
_cell.angle_beta   90.00
_cell.angle_gamma   90.00
#
_symmetry.space_group_name_H-M   'P 1'
#
loop_
_entity.id
_entity.type
_entity.pdbx_description
1 polymer ?
#
loop_
_entity_poly.entity_id
_entity_poly.type
_entity_poly.pdbx_seq_one_letter_code
_entity_poly.pdbx_strand_id
1 'polypeptide(L)'
;MSKRRWYNPNVPQTLAIAQMLLYLDAFWLVIAVLFGSQVTEIGSGGLIGSLLGLAGIAAYIYGASGIANSEKRGYQVAIFASFLPLIRRVVLVVLAGASIFGKLGFIFLAGNILNVMFEYALIGLLLHPMSRNHEKAYFS
;
A
#
# COMPACT_ATOMS: atom_id res chain seq x y z
N MET A 1 -6.94 -3.58 29.58
CA MET A 1 -6.27 -3.33 28.28
C MET A 1 -6.69 -4.45 27.33
N SER A 2 -7.49 -4.18 26.30
CA SER A 2 -7.70 -5.17 25.25
C SER A 2 -6.34 -5.46 24.60
N LYS A 3 -5.99 -6.75 24.47
CA LYS A 3 -4.70 -7.17 23.92
C LYS A 3 -4.66 -6.76 22.45
N ARG A 4 -3.78 -5.82 22.09
CA ARG A 4 -3.57 -5.42 20.69
C ARG A 4 -3.19 -6.65 19.87
N ARG A 5 -3.85 -6.82 18.74
CA ARG A 5 -3.66 -7.94 17.82
C ARG A 5 -2.83 -7.48 16.64
N TRP A 6 -2.00 -8.39 16.13
CA TRP A 6 -1.25 -8.20 14.88
C TRP A 6 -1.98 -8.82 13.69
N TYR A 7 -2.77 -9.87 13.95
CA TYR A 7 -3.58 -10.57 12.96
C TYR A 7 -4.94 -10.91 13.56
N ASN A 8 -5.99 -10.84 12.75
CA ASN A 8 -7.34 -11.20 13.16
C ASN A 8 -7.93 -12.21 12.17
N PRO A 9 -8.04 -13.50 12.53
CA PRO A 9 -8.64 -14.52 11.65
C PRO A 9 -10.16 -14.41 11.54
N ASN A 10 -10.81 -13.60 12.38
CA ASN A 10 -12.28 -13.50 12.42
C ASN A 10 -12.84 -12.46 11.43
N VAL A 11 -11.99 -11.84 10.61
CA VAL A 11 -12.43 -10.95 9.54
C VAL A 11 -12.77 -11.76 8.28
N PRO A 12 -13.57 -11.21 7.35
CA PRO A 12 -13.87 -11.88 6.08
C PRO A 12 -12.58 -12.20 5.32
N GLN A 13 -12.60 -13.29 4.55
CA GLN A 13 -11.43 -13.74 3.78
C GLN A 13 -10.80 -12.61 2.95
N THR A 14 -11.61 -11.74 2.35
CA THR A 14 -11.11 -10.60 1.56
C THR A 14 -10.27 -9.64 2.39
N LEU A 15 -10.71 -9.32 3.61
CA LEU A 15 -10.03 -8.41 4.51
C LEU A 15 -8.82 -9.06 5.18
N ALA A 16 -8.88 -10.37 5.44
CA ALA A 16 -7.74 -11.14 5.96
C ALA A 16 -6.59 -11.19 4.94
N ILE A 17 -6.90 -11.43 3.66
CA ILE A 17 -5.90 -11.39 2.58
C ILE A 17 -5.35 -9.97 2.42
N ALA A 18 -6.20 -8.93 2.44
CA ALA A 18 -5.75 -7.54 2.37
C ALA A 18 -4.78 -7.20 3.52
N GLN A 19 -5.09 -7.64 4.74
CA GLN A 19 -4.22 -7.44 5.90
C GLN A 19 -2.84 -8.07 5.70
N MET A 20 -2.79 -9.29 5.17
CA MET A 20 -1.53 -9.98 4.86
C MET A 20 -0.74 -9.28 3.75
N LEU A 21 -1.43 -8.83 2.70
CA LEU A 21 -0.79 -8.09 1.61
C LEU A 21 -0.19 -6.76 2.09
N LEU A 22 -0.86 -6.00 2.97
CA LEU A 22 -0.27 -4.78 3.56
C LEU A 22 1.04 -5.08 4.30
N TYR A 23 1.10 -6.16 5.08
CA TYR A 23 2.35 -6.56 5.74
C TYR A 23 3.43 -6.99 4.75
N LEU A 24 3.04 -7.70 3.68
CA LEU A 24 3.96 -8.11 2.63
C LEU A 24 4.52 -6.89 1.87
N ASP A 25 3.68 -5.90 1.56
CA ASP A 25 4.08 -4.66 0.90
C ASP A 25 5.02 -3.84 1.80
N ALA A 26 4.73 -3.76 3.10
CA ALA A 26 5.64 -3.15 4.07
C ALA A 26 7.01 -3.84 4.08
N PHE A 27 7.03 -5.18 4.07
CA PHE A 27 8.26 -5.97 4.03
C PHE A 27 9.07 -5.70 2.76
N TRP A 28 8.45 -5.76 1.58
CA TRP A 28 9.13 -5.47 0.32
C TRP A 28 9.62 -4.03 0.24
N LEU A 29 8.87 -3.08 0.80
CA LEU A 29 9.26 -1.67 0.84
C LEU A 29 10.46 -1.45 1.79
N VAL A 30 10.50 -2.13 2.94
CA VAL A 30 11.66 -2.13 3.84
C VAL A 30 12.90 -2.65 3.10
N ILE A 31 12.79 -3.78 2.40
CA ILE A 31 13.89 -4.33 1.59
C ILE A 31 14.33 -3.31 0.54
N ALA A 32 13.38 -2.70 -0.17
CA ALA A 32 13.67 -1.71 -1.20
C ALA A 32 14.37 -0.44 -0.64
N VAL A 33 14.05 -0.02 0.59
CA VAL A 33 14.72 1.11 1.25
C VAL A 33 16.12 0.73 1.75
N LEU A 34 16.30 -0.46 2.34
CA LEU A 34 17.57 -0.87 2.93
C LEU A 34 18.62 -1.31 1.91
N PHE A 35 18.23 -2.06 0.89
CA PHE A 35 19.15 -2.63 -0.10
C PHE A 35 19.26 -1.80 -1.39
N GLY A 36 18.49 -0.71 -1.46
CA GLY A 36 18.39 0.13 -2.65
C GLY A 36 17.59 -0.56 -3.74
N SER A 37 16.44 0.02 -4.11
CA SER A 37 15.71 -0.41 -5.30
C SER A 37 16.54 -0.07 -6.54
N GLN A 38 17.07 -1.08 -7.23
CA GLN A 38 17.90 -0.92 -8.43
C GLN A 38 17.16 -0.43 -9.69
N VAL A 39 15.86 -0.09 -9.62
CA VAL A 39 15.11 0.18 -10.86
C VAL A 39 14.22 1.40 -10.70
N THR A 40 14.71 2.53 -11.16
CA THR A 40 13.89 3.50 -11.89
C THR A 40 14.73 4.13 -12.98
N GLU A 41 14.30 3.99 -14.24
CA GLU A 41 14.86 4.72 -15.40
C GLU A 41 14.80 6.25 -15.23
N ILE A 42 14.06 6.72 -14.23
CA ILE A 42 13.73 8.13 -13.97
C ILE A 42 14.54 8.69 -12.77
N GLY A 43 15.49 7.92 -12.25
CA GLY A 43 16.39 8.33 -11.17
C GLY A 43 15.89 7.93 -9.78
N SER A 44 16.85 7.67 -8.88
CA SER A 44 16.56 7.53 -7.45
C SER A 44 15.91 8.83 -6.99
N GLY A 45 14.68 8.76 -6.48
CA GLY A 45 13.89 9.93 -6.07
C GLY A 45 14.49 10.79 -4.94
N GLY A 46 15.80 10.73 -4.70
CA GLY A 46 16.53 11.46 -3.68
C GLY A 46 15.98 11.24 -2.28
N LEU A 47 16.18 12.23 -1.41
CA LEU A 47 15.64 12.28 -0.06
C LEU A 47 14.11 12.11 -0.04
N ILE A 48 13.40 12.64 -1.04
CA ILE A 48 11.93 12.61 -1.14
C ILE A 48 11.43 11.17 -1.34
N GLY A 49 12.08 10.40 -2.22
CA GLY A 49 11.76 9.00 -2.46
C GLY A 49 11.95 8.14 -1.21
N SER A 50 13.01 8.40 -0.43
CA SER A 50 13.26 7.70 0.83
C SER A 50 12.25 8.06 1.92
N LEU A 51 11.89 9.34 2.04
CA LEU A 51 10.86 9.79 3.00
C LEU A 51 9.48 9.21 2.67
N LEU A 52 9.10 9.18 1.39
CA LEU A 52 7.86 8.54 0.95
C LEU A 52 7.88 7.02 1.20
N GLY A 53 9.04 6.38 1.03
CA GLY A 53 9.22 4.97 1.38
C GLY A 53 9.00 4.71 2.87
N LEU A 54 9.62 5.50 3.75
CA LEU A 54 9.45 5.38 5.20
C LEU A 54 8.02 5.67 5.65
N ALA A 55 7.40 6.72 5.11
CA ALA A 55 6.00 7.02 5.36
C ALA A 55 5.07 5.88 4.89
N GLY A 56 5.39 5.26 3.74
CA GLY A 56 4.66 4.11 3.23
C GLY A 56 4.76 2.89 4.13
N ILE A 57 5.95 2.56 4.64
CA ILE A 57 6.13 1.46 5.59
C ILE A 57 5.25 1.67 6.83
N ALA A 58 5.27 2.89 7.40
CA ALA A 58 4.44 3.22 8.55
C ALA A 58 2.93 3.12 8.22
N ALA A 59 2.51 3.59 7.05
CA ALA A 59 1.12 3.53 6.61
C ALA A 59 0.62 2.08 6.41
N TYR A 60 1.44 1.21 5.80
CA TYR A 60 1.10 -0.20 5.61
C TYR A 60 0.98 -0.94 6.95
N ILE A 61 1.95 -0.76 7.85
CA ILE A 61 1.93 -1.40 9.17
C ILE A 61 0.75 -0.88 10.01
N TYR A 62 0.53 0.42 10.04
CA TYR A 62 -0.59 1.02 10.76
C TYR A 62 -1.94 0.57 10.19
N GLY A 63 -2.07 0.52 8.86
CA GLY A 63 -3.26 0.02 8.19
C GLY A 63 -3.57 -1.44 8.53
N ALA A 64 -2.56 -2.31 8.44
CA ALA A 64 -2.69 -3.73 8.74
C ALA A 64 -3.00 -4.00 10.23
N SER A 65 -2.31 -3.28 11.12
CA SER A 65 -2.54 -3.36 12.58
C SER A 65 -3.92 -2.82 12.95
N GLY A 66 -4.34 -1.72 12.35
CA GLY A 66 -5.66 -1.15 12.59
C GLY A 66 -6.80 -2.06 12.09
N ILE A 67 -6.63 -2.74 10.94
CA ILE A 67 -7.55 -3.80 10.51
C ILE A 67 -7.59 -4.95 11.53
N ALA A 68 -6.44 -5.35 12.09
CA ALA A 68 -6.38 -6.40 13.11
C ALA A 68 -7.19 -6.06 14.37
N ASN A 69 -7.22 -4.78 14.72
CA ASN A 69 -7.87 -4.26 15.93
C ASN A 69 -9.27 -3.68 15.64
N SER A 70 -9.80 -3.87 14.41
CA SER A 70 -11.10 -3.35 13.98
C SER A 70 -11.25 -1.82 14.15
N GLU A 71 -10.17 -1.08 13.90
CA GLU A 71 -10.14 0.38 13.97
C GLU A 71 -10.51 0.99 12.62
N LYS A 72 -11.52 1.88 12.58
CA LYS A 72 -11.92 2.56 11.33
C LYS A 72 -10.79 3.37 10.71
N ARG A 73 -10.02 4.08 11.55
CA ARG A 73 -8.88 4.89 11.12
C ARG A 73 -7.81 4.03 10.46
N GLY A 74 -7.57 2.83 11.00
CA GLY A 74 -6.68 1.83 10.42
C GLY A 74 -7.10 1.43 9.02
N TYR A 75 -8.38 1.11 8.83
CA TYR A 75 -8.92 0.77 7.52
C TYR A 75 -8.82 1.92 6.51
N GLN A 76 -9.10 3.16 6.93
CA GLN A 76 -8.94 4.34 6.07
C GLN A 76 -7.48 4.55 5.65
N VAL A 77 -6.54 4.39 6.59
CA VAL A 77 -5.10 4.45 6.28
C VAL A 77 -4.70 3.31 5.35
N ALA A 78 -5.22 2.09 5.54
CA ALA A 78 -4.97 0.97 4.63
C ALA A 78 -5.44 1.25 3.20
N ILE A 79 -6.64 1.85 3.03
CA ILE A 79 -7.12 2.29 1.71
C ILE A 79 -6.14 3.30 1.12
N PHE A 80 -5.77 4.35 1.87
CA PHE A 80 -4.84 5.35 1.36
C PHE A 80 -3.48 4.75 1.00
N ALA A 81 -2.95 3.87 1.86
CA ALA A 81 -1.71 3.14 1.66
C ALA A 81 -1.74 2.25 0.40
N SER A 82 -2.89 1.69 0.04
CA SER A 82 -3.01 0.88 -1.18
C SER A 82 -2.75 1.67 -2.46
N PHE A 83 -2.96 2.99 -2.45
CA PHE A 83 -2.67 3.87 -3.58
C PHE A 83 -1.27 4.48 -3.56
N LEU A 84 -0.48 4.24 -2.50
CA LEU A 84 0.85 4.83 -2.38
C LEU A 84 1.80 4.52 -3.55
N PRO A 85 1.85 3.31 -4.12
CA PRO A 85 2.78 3.02 -5.21
C PRO A 85 2.40 3.79 -6.49
N LEU A 86 1.11 3.89 -6.84
CA LEU A 86 0.61 4.79 -7.87
C LEU A 86 0.98 6.26 -7.60
N ILE A 87 0.69 6.78 -6.41
CA ILE A 87 1.01 8.17 -6.02
C ILE A 87 2.51 8.44 -6.18
N ARG A 88 3.35 7.52 -5.69
CA ARG A 88 4.81 7.61 -5.80
C ARG A 88 5.26 7.69 -7.26
N ARG A 89 4.72 6.87 -8.15
CA ARG A 89 5.07 6.88 -9.58
C ARG A 89 4.66 8.20 -10.24
N VAL A 90 3.47 8.72 -9.94
CA VAL A 90 3.02 10.02 -10.44
C VAL A 90 3.96 11.14 -9.97
N VAL A 91 4.31 11.16 -8.68
CA VAL A 91 5.23 12.15 -8.11
C VAL A 91 6.60 12.08 -8.80
N LEU A 92 7.14 10.89 -9.03
CA LEU A 92 8.42 10.73 -9.73
C LEU A 92 8.37 11.24 -11.18
N VAL A 93 7.29 10.96 -11.91
CA VAL A 93 7.11 11.46 -13.29
C VAL A 93 7.05 12.99 -13.31
N VAL A 94 6.30 13.60 -12.37
CA VAL A 94 6.18 15.05 -12.25
C VAL A 94 7.51 15.69 -11.87
N LEU A 95 8.24 15.13 -10.91
CA LEU A 95 9.55 15.63 -10.49
C LEU A 95 10.61 15.54 -11.59
N ALA A 96 10.50 14.54 -12.47
CA ALA A 96 11.38 14.40 -13.62
C ALA A 96 11.05 15.34 -14.79
N GLY A 97 10.02 16.19 -14.67
CA GLY A 97 9.59 17.11 -15.72
C GLY A 97 8.98 16.40 -16.95
N ALA A 98 8.62 15.13 -16.82
CA ALA A 98 8.04 14.34 -17.90
C ALA A 98 6.51 14.55 -17.98
N SER A 99 5.94 14.38 -19.18
CA SER A 99 4.50 14.46 -19.35
C SER A 99 3.81 13.23 -18.75
N ILE A 100 2.82 13.47 -17.88
CA ILE A 100 2.02 12.40 -17.25
C ILE A 100 1.38 11.51 -18.32
N PHE A 101 0.79 12.14 -19.34
CA PHE A 101 0.13 11.44 -20.46
C PHE A 101 1.12 10.67 -21.35
N GLY A 102 2.39 11.07 -21.42
CA GLY A 102 3.43 10.38 -22.18
C GLY A 102 4.03 9.17 -21.45
N LYS A 103 3.82 9.06 -20.13
CA LYS A 103 4.39 8.01 -19.27
C LYS A 103 3.33 7.16 -18.56
N LEU A 104 2.11 7.10 -19.08
CA LEU A 104 1.02 6.28 -18.52
C LEU A 104 1.41 4.81 -18.36
N GLY A 105 2.17 4.26 -19.33
CA GLY A 105 2.69 2.88 -19.23
C GLY A 105 3.58 2.66 -18.01
N PHE A 106 4.43 3.63 -17.65
CA PHE A 106 5.27 3.54 -16.46
C PHE A 106 4.43 3.69 -15.18
N ILE A 107 3.46 4.60 -15.16
CA ILE A 107 2.60 4.84 -14.00
C ILE A 107 1.78 3.60 -13.66
N PHE A 108 1.17 2.96 -14.66
CA PHE A 108 0.26 1.83 -14.44
C PHE A 108 0.91 0.44 -14.45
N LEU A 109 1.97 0.21 -15.22
CA LEU A 109 2.61 -1.12 -15.34
C LEU A 109 3.97 -1.23 -14.66
N ALA A 110 4.65 -0.11 -14.37
CA ALA A 110 5.88 -0.04 -13.56
C ALA A 110 7.00 -1.04 -13.91
N GLY A 111 7.01 -1.56 -15.14
CA GLY A 111 7.99 -2.54 -15.62
C GLY A 111 7.84 -3.97 -15.07
N ASN A 112 6.94 -4.24 -14.12
CA ASN A 112 6.73 -5.59 -13.59
C ASN A 112 5.24 -5.85 -13.32
N ILE A 113 4.64 -6.69 -14.17
CA ILE A 113 3.21 -7.01 -14.09
C ILE A 113 2.82 -7.71 -12.80
N LEU A 114 3.70 -8.52 -12.21
CA LEU A 114 3.41 -9.28 -11.00
C LEU A 114 3.29 -8.36 -9.78
N ASN A 115 4.17 -7.36 -9.67
CA ASN A 115 4.10 -6.37 -8.58
C ASN A 115 2.82 -5.53 -8.68
N VAL A 116 2.51 -5.07 -9.89
CA VAL A 116 1.29 -4.33 -10.19
C VAL A 116 0.03 -5.15 -9.93
N MET A 117 0.06 -6.47 -10.13
CA MET A 117 -1.06 -7.36 -9.85
C MET A 117 -1.37 -7.40 -8.35
N PHE A 118 -0.35 -7.41 -7.47
CA PHE A 118 -0.54 -7.34 -6.02
C PHE A 118 -1.09 -5.98 -5.57
N GLU A 119 -0.61 -4.89 -6.17
CA GLU A 119 -1.11 -3.53 -5.91
C GLU A 119 -2.61 -3.41 -6.22
N TYR A 120 -3.04 -3.84 -7.41
CA TYR A 120 -4.46 -3.80 -7.76
C TYR A 120 -5.30 -4.83 -6.99
N ALA A 121 -4.74 -5.99 -6.66
CA ALA A 121 -5.41 -6.96 -5.80
C ALA A 121 -5.68 -6.36 -4.40
N LEU A 122 -4.70 -5.69 -3.81
CA LEU A 122 -4.84 -5.01 -2.52
C LEU A 122 -5.97 -3.96 -2.56
N ILE A 123 -5.94 -3.07 -3.56
CA ILE A 123 -6.99 -2.05 -3.77
C ILE A 123 -8.36 -2.73 -3.91
N GLY A 124 -8.46 -3.75 -4.76
CA GLY A 124 -9.69 -4.49 -5.01
C GLY A 124 -10.24 -5.16 -3.75
N LEU A 125 -9.38 -5.81 -2.96
CA LEU A 125 -9.76 -6.50 -1.73
C LEU A 125 -10.22 -5.55 -0.63
N LEU A 126 -9.56 -4.39 -0.48
CA LEU A 126 -9.96 -3.39 0.50
C LEU A 126 -11.30 -2.74 0.13
N LEU A 127 -11.51 -2.43 -1.15
CA LEU A 127 -12.75 -1.78 -1.62
C LEU A 127 -13.90 -2.76 -1.87
N HIS A 128 -13.63 -4.07 -1.81
CA HIS A 128 -14.63 -5.12 -2.03
C HIS A 128 -15.85 -4.94 -1.10
N PRO A 129 -17.10 -5.19 -1.58
CA PRO A 129 -18.31 -5.03 -0.77
C PRO A 129 -18.26 -5.79 0.56
N MET A 130 -17.67 -6.99 0.57
CA MET A 130 -17.51 -7.79 1.80
C MET A 130 -16.66 -7.08 2.85
N SER A 131 -15.54 -6.47 2.43
CA SER A 131 -14.65 -5.71 3.31
C SER A 131 -15.33 -4.44 3.83
N ARG A 132 -16.03 -3.71 2.95
CA ARG A 132 -16.75 -2.48 3.32
C ARG A 132 -17.93 -2.72 4.25
N ASN A 133 -18.71 -3.76 4.00
CA ASN A 133 -19.86 -4.09 4.84
C ASN A 133 -19.41 -4.54 6.24
N HIS A 134 -18.29 -5.28 6.31
CA HIS A 134 -17.71 -5.68 7.58
C HIS A 134 -17.14 -4.48 8.36
N GLU A 135 -16.44 -3.56 7.70
CA GLU A 135 -15.96 -2.33 8.34
C GLU A 135 -17.11 -1.52 8.93
N LYS A 136 -18.16 -1.26 8.15
CA LYS A 136 -19.33 -0.51 8.63
C LYS A 136 -20.02 -1.14 9.84
N ALA A 137 -20.05 -2.48 9.91
CA ALA A 137 -20.76 -3.20 10.95
C ALA A 137 -19.94 -3.40 12.24
N TYR A 138 -18.62 -3.62 12.12
CA TYR A 138 -17.80 -4.12 13.23
C TYR A 138 -16.66 -3.20 13.63
N PHE A 139 -16.32 -2.20 12.81
CA PHE A 139 -15.21 -1.32 13.14
C PHE A 139 -15.74 -0.15 13.97
N SER A 140 -14.91 0.31 14.92
CA SER A 140 -15.20 1.44 15.80
C SER A 140 -14.31 2.63 15.49
#